data_AF-Q5FT10-F1
#
_entry.id   AF-Q5FT10-F1
#
_cell.length_a   1.000
_cell.length_b   1.000
_cell.length_c   1.000
_cell.angle_alpha   90.00
_cell.angle_beta   90.00
_cell.angle_gamma   90.00
#
_symmetry.space_group_name_H-M   'P 1'
#
loop_
_entity.id
_entity.type
_entity.pdbx_description
1 polymer ?
#
loop_
_entity_poly.entity_id
_entity_poly.type
_entity_poly.pdbx_seq_one_letter_code
_entity_poly.pdbx_strand_id
1 'polypeptide(L)'
;MYWDCDPPEEIRDNIRYHQELLGTRFTIFDRESATKWLYDHYGKEIAEIFRKVRHPAEGADLLRLYVIMVNGGWWLDADLRIRSLEAWKKLTTGSIKECHLFTTHNYVLHNDFFGAAPSNGIVSNGAMMALINTFEHCGLYIAFKTGPSVLNRAVSRAIYNALQSHRPLCDLQIDDQHQFDETVEEYEVTYKIHGASWHSA
;
A
#
# COMPACT_ATOMS: atom_id res chain seq x y z
N MET A 1 4.43 -7.06 -0.18
CA MET A 1 5.56 -6.29 0.37
C MET A 1 6.47 -5.81 -0.75
N TYR A 2 7.25 -4.77 -0.48
CA TYR A 2 8.31 -4.28 -1.36
C TYR A 2 9.52 -3.81 -0.56
N TRP A 3 10.72 -4.07 -1.06
CA TRP A 3 11.94 -3.40 -0.60
C TRP A 3 12.89 -3.16 -1.77
N ASP A 4 13.40 -1.94 -1.96
CA ASP A 4 14.10 -1.52 -3.20
C ASP A 4 15.32 -2.40 -3.54
N CYS A 5 16.31 -2.42 -2.64
CA CYS A 5 17.48 -3.27 -2.72
C CYS A 5 18.12 -3.42 -1.33
N ASP A 6 18.98 -4.43 -1.17
CA ASP A 6 19.83 -4.65 0.00
C ASP A 6 19.12 -4.45 1.36
N PRO A 7 18.02 -5.19 1.64
CA PRO A 7 17.27 -5.03 2.88
C PRO A 7 18.15 -5.19 4.13
N PRO A 8 18.05 -4.30 5.13
CA PRO A 8 18.64 -4.50 6.45
C PRO A 8 18.24 -5.85 7.07
N GLU A 9 19.00 -6.33 8.06
CA GLU A 9 18.76 -7.67 8.61
C GLU A 9 17.36 -7.79 9.23
N GLU A 10 16.89 -6.76 9.92
CA GLU A 10 15.56 -6.72 10.52
C GLU A 10 14.43 -6.79 9.47
N ILE A 11 14.68 -6.29 8.25
CA ILE A 11 13.74 -6.42 7.13
C ILE A 11 13.83 -7.83 6.54
N ARG A 12 15.04 -8.38 6.38
CA ARG A 12 15.23 -9.77 5.92
C ARG A 12 14.58 -10.79 6.84
N ASP A 13 14.73 -10.62 8.14
CA ASP A 13 14.05 -11.42 9.17
C ASP A 13 12.54 -11.35 9.02
N ASN A 14 12.00 -10.14 8.84
CA ASN A 14 10.58 -9.94 8.69
C ASN A 14 10.04 -10.57 7.39
N ILE A 15 10.80 -10.51 6.30
CA ILE A 15 10.47 -11.18 5.03
C ILE A 15 10.40 -12.70 5.24
N ARG A 16 11.41 -13.29 5.90
CA ARG A 16 11.43 -14.73 6.23
C ARG A 16 10.23 -15.12 7.09
N TYR A 17 9.94 -14.34 8.13
CA TYR A 17 8.77 -14.54 8.98
C TYR A 17 7.48 -14.61 8.18
N HIS A 18 7.23 -13.67 7.27
CA HIS A 18 6.00 -13.68 6.46
C HIS A 18 5.97 -14.80 5.41
N GLN A 19 7.13 -15.19 4.86
CA GLN A 19 7.24 -16.36 3.98
C GLN A 19 6.83 -17.64 4.71
N GLU A 20 7.29 -17.85 5.95
CA GLU A 20 6.92 -19.00 6.77
C GLU A 20 5.44 -18.94 7.19
N LEU A 21 4.95 -17.77 7.58
CA LEU A 21 3.58 -17.57 8.07
C LEU A 21 2.51 -17.82 6.99
N LEU A 22 2.75 -17.31 5.78
CA LEU A 22 1.74 -17.25 4.71
C LEU A 22 2.03 -18.20 3.54
N GLY A 23 3.24 -18.73 3.44
CA GLY A 23 3.67 -19.65 2.40
C GLY A 23 3.55 -19.04 0.99
N THR A 24 2.97 -19.81 0.06
CA THR A 24 2.80 -19.41 -1.35
C THR A 24 1.86 -18.22 -1.57
N ARG A 25 1.15 -17.76 -0.53
CA ARG A 25 0.29 -16.57 -0.59
C ARG A 25 1.05 -15.27 -0.33
N PHE A 26 2.30 -15.35 0.10
CA PHE A 26 3.16 -14.19 0.30
C PHE A 26 3.95 -13.88 -0.97
N THR A 27 4.01 -12.60 -1.31
CA THR A 27 4.85 -12.11 -2.40
C THR A 27 5.57 -10.85 -1.94
N ILE A 28 6.86 -10.82 -2.23
CA ILE A 28 7.69 -9.64 -2.05
C ILE A 28 8.33 -9.27 -3.37
N PHE A 29 8.38 -7.97 -3.62
CA PHE A 29 9.06 -7.38 -4.76
C PHE A 29 10.33 -6.67 -4.30
N ASP A 30 11.33 -6.72 -5.15
CA ASP A 30 12.43 -5.77 -5.20
C ASP A 30 12.28 -4.84 -6.41
N ARG A 31 13.21 -3.91 -6.61
CA ARG A 31 13.13 -2.96 -7.72
C ARG A 31 13.06 -3.64 -9.09
N GLU A 32 13.82 -4.72 -9.29
CA GLU A 32 13.89 -5.42 -10.58
C GLU A 32 12.60 -6.19 -10.87
N SER A 33 12.16 -7.02 -9.93
CA SER A 33 10.92 -7.79 -10.02
C SER A 33 9.68 -6.88 -10.06
N ALA A 34 9.65 -5.76 -9.33
CA ALA A 34 8.60 -4.76 -9.42
C ALA A 34 8.55 -4.11 -10.81
N THR A 35 9.71 -3.68 -11.33
CA THR A 35 9.81 -3.09 -12.67
C THR A 35 9.31 -4.07 -13.74
N LYS A 36 9.74 -5.33 -13.66
CA LYS A 36 9.31 -6.38 -14.59
C LYS A 36 7.80 -6.61 -14.47
N TRP A 37 7.29 -6.74 -13.25
CA TRP A 37 5.86 -6.96 -13.01
C TRP A 37 5.01 -5.83 -13.58
N LEU A 38 5.42 -4.57 -13.37
CA LEU A 38 4.74 -3.40 -13.96
C LEU A 38 4.80 -3.41 -15.48
N TYR A 39 5.93 -3.81 -16.07
CA TYR A 39 6.06 -3.95 -17.52
C TYR A 39 5.10 -5.01 -18.07
N ASP A 40 5.03 -6.18 -17.43
CA ASP A 40 4.19 -7.29 -17.89
C ASP A 40 2.70 -6.94 -17.85
N HIS A 41 2.25 -6.08 -16.92
CA HIS A 41 0.82 -5.75 -16.72
C HIS A 41 0.39 -4.41 -17.35
N TYR A 42 1.28 -3.42 -17.38
CA TYR A 42 0.96 -2.05 -17.80
C TYR A 42 1.89 -1.51 -18.89
N GLY A 43 2.89 -2.29 -19.30
CA GLY A 43 3.80 -1.94 -20.37
C GLY A 43 4.93 -1.00 -19.95
N LYS A 44 5.67 -0.55 -20.97
CA LYS A 44 6.93 0.19 -20.82
C LYS A 44 6.78 1.49 -20.05
N GLU A 45 5.71 2.23 -20.27
CA GLU A 45 5.54 3.58 -19.71
C GLU A 45 5.47 3.56 -18.18
N ILE A 46 4.61 2.72 -17.61
CA ILE A 46 4.47 2.62 -16.15
C ILE A 46 5.75 2.05 -15.51
N ALA A 47 6.38 1.05 -16.13
CA ALA A 47 7.64 0.51 -15.65
C ALA A 47 8.77 1.57 -15.64
N GLU A 48 8.85 2.43 -16.66
CA GLU A 48 9.84 3.51 -16.70
C GLU A 48 9.58 4.59 -15.65
N ILE A 49 8.33 4.94 -15.38
CA ILE A 49 7.97 5.90 -14.32
C ILE A 49 8.43 5.38 -12.98
N PHE A 50 8.09 4.12 -12.67
CA PHE A 50 8.53 3.47 -11.44
C PHE A 50 10.06 3.46 -11.30
N ARG A 51 10.79 3.19 -12.39
CA ARG A 51 12.26 3.24 -12.37
C ARG A 51 12.83 4.63 -12.10
N LYS A 52 12.11 5.69 -12.45
CA LYS A 52 12.53 7.10 -12.38
C LYS A 52 12.04 7.82 -11.12
N VAL A 53 11.35 7.13 -10.20
CA VAL A 53 10.94 7.72 -8.92
C VAL A 53 12.16 8.26 -8.17
N ARG A 54 11.96 9.35 -7.42
CA ARG A 54 13.05 10.08 -6.75
C ARG A 54 13.52 9.37 -5.48
N HIS A 55 12.61 8.61 -4.88
CA HIS A 55 12.81 7.98 -3.59
C HIS A 55 12.15 6.59 -3.59
N PRO A 56 12.77 5.57 -2.95
CA PRO A 56 12.18 4.23 -2.82
C PRO A 56 10.75 4.22 -2.27
N ALA A 57 10.42 5.12 -1.34
CA ALA A 57 9.07 5.26 -0.79
C ALA A 57 8.02 5.68 -1.84
N GLU A 58 8.36 6.58 -2.78
CA GLU A 58 7.48 6.92 -3.90
C GLU A 58 7.22 5.68 -4.78
N GLY A 59 8.26 4.86 -4.99
CA GLY A 59 8.14 3.59 -5.70
C GLY A 59 7.21 2.61 -4.99
N ALA A 60 7.39 2.41 -3.68
CA ALA A 60 6.55 1.53 -2.87
C ALA A 60 5.07 1.97 -2.88
N ASP A 61 4.82 3.27 -2.75
CA ASP A 61 3.49 3.88 -2.81
C ASP A 61 2.80 3.71 -4.17
N LEU A 62 3.55 3.80 -5.28
CA LEU A 62 2.99 3.52 -6.61
C LEU A 62 2.73 2.02 -6.76
N LEU A 63 3.72 1.19 -6.47
CA LEU A 63 3.65 -0.25 -6.68
C LEU A 63 2.50 -0.88 -5.91
N ARG A 64 2.27 -0.51 -4.65
CA ARG A 64 1.18 -1.05 -3.83
C ARG A 64 -0.19 -0.88 -4.48
N LEU A 65 -0.45 0.29 -5.05
CA LEU A 65 -1.73 0.59 -5.69
C LEU A 65 -1.90 -0.26 -6.96
N TYR A 66 -0.86 -0.38 -7.79
CA TYR A 66 -0.92 -1.17 -9.02
C TYR A 66 -1.02 -2.67 -8.75
N VAL A 67 -0.27 -3.20 -7.79
CA VAL A 67 -0.33 -4.62 -7.40
C VAL A 67 -1.71 -4.98 -6.87
N ILE A 68 -2.26 -4.19 -5.93
CA ILE A 68 -3.58 -4.45 -5.38
C ILE A 68 -4.68 -4.24 -6.44
N MET A 69 -4.52 -3.28 -7.35
CA MET A 69 -5.47 -3.09 -8.44
C MET A 69 -5.54 -4.31 -9.38
N VAL A 70 -4.44 -4.99 -9.67
CA VAL A 70 -4.45 -6.19 -10.52
C VAL A 70 -4.85 -7.44 -9.74
N ASN A 71 -4.19 -7.70 -8.61
CA ASN A 71 -4.27 -8.99 -7.93
C ASN A 71 -5.34 -9.02 -6.83
N GLY A 72 -5.77 -7.84 -6.36
CA GLY A 72 -6.44 -7.70 -5.08
C GLY A 72 -5.56 -8.20 -3.93
N GLY A 73 -6.21 -8.62 -2.85
CA GLY A 73 -5.53 -9.13 -1.66
C GLY A 73 -5.14 -7.99 -0.72
N TRP A 74 -3.99 -8.13 -0.07
CA TRP A 74 -3.52 -7.23 0.98
C TRP A 74 -2.13 -6.71 0.69
N TRP A 75 -1.95 -5.41 0.86
CA TRP A 75 -0.65 -4.79 0.93
C TRP A 75 -0.19 -4.72 2.37
N LEU A 76 1.12 -4.87 2.57
CA LEU A 76 1.81 -4.73 3.84
C LEU A 76 3.20 -4.18 3.52
N ASP A 77 3.58 -3.08 4.16
CA ASP A 77 4.93 -2.53 4.07
C ASP A 77 5.92 -3.44 4.78
N ALA A 78 7.17 -3.45 4.30
CA ALA A 78 8.17 -4.41 4.73
C ALA A 78 8.68 -4.18 6.16
N ASP A 79 8.43 -3.01 6.73
CA ASP A 79 8.71 -2.63 8.11
C ASP A 79 7.49 -2.76 9.04
N LEU A 80 6.41 -3.36 8.56
CA LEU A 80 5.27 -3.80 9.35
C LEU A 80 5.26 -5.32 9.47
N ARG A 81 4.70 -5.83 10.57
CA ARG A 81 4.60 -7.27 10.82
C ARG A 81 3.18 -7.69 11.15
N ILE A 82 2.70 -8.75 10.50
CA ILE A 82 1.48 -9.45 10.95
C ILE A 82 1.79 -10.10 12.29
N ARG A 83 0.99 -9.83 13.32
CA ARG A 83 1.27 -10.32 14.69
C ARG A 83 1.30 -11.83 14.80
N SER A 84 0.31 -12.50 14.20
CA SER A 84 0.20 -13.95 14.23
C SER A 84 -0.69 -14.49 13.12
N LEU A 85 -0.66 -15.82 12.95
CA LEU A 85 -1.56 -16.50 12.02
C LEU A 85 -3.02 -16.40 12.47
N GLU A 86 -3.30 -16.39 13.78
CA GLU A 86 -4.66 -16.17 14.28
C GLU A 86 -5.16 -14.77 13.95
N ALA A 87 -4.33 -13.73 14.16
CA ALA A 87 -4.68 -12.36 13.84
C ALA A 87 -4.96 -12.20 12.34
N TRP A 88 -4.10 -12.77 11.49
CA TRP A 88 -4.31 -12.81 10.04
C TRP A 88 -5.61 -13.54 9.66
N LYS A 89 -5.89 -14.69 10.27
CA LYS A 89 -7.14 -15.42 10.04
C LYS A 89 -8.34 -14.60 10.49
N LYS A 90 -8.31 -13.96 11.65
CA LYS A 90 -9.42 -13.11 12.13
C LYS A 90 -9.77 -12.02 11.10
N LEU A 91 -8.76 -11.39 10.50
CA LEU A 91 -8.96 -10.39 9.46
C LEU A 91 -9.49 -10.99 8.14
N THR A 92 -8.98 -12.16 7.75
CA THR A 92 -9.22 -12.74 6.41
C THR A 92 -10.27 -13.85 6.35
N THR A 93 -10.81 -14.29 7.48
CA THR A 93 -11.87 -15.30 7.56
C THR A 93 -13.16 -14.62 7.99
N GLY A 94 -13.95 -14.20 7.01
CA GLY A 94 -15.20 -13.48 7.21
C GLY A 94 -15.77 -12.95 5.88
N SER A 95 -16.73 -12.03 5.96
CA SER A 95 -17.19 -11.26 4.79
C SER A 95 -16.10 -10.25 4.42
N ILE A 96 -15.08 -10.70 3.67
CA ILE A 96 -14.03 -9.82 3.16
C ILE A 96 -14.69 -8.75 2.28
N LYS A 97 -14.50 -7.50 2.66
CA LYS A 97 -15.02 -6.33 1.95
C LYS A 97 -14.26 -6.11 0.65
N GLU A 98 -14.92 -5.50 -0.34
CA GLU A 98 -14.26 -5.14 -1.60
C GLU A 98 -13.11 -4.16 -1.38
N CYS A 99 -13.14 -3.36 -0.31
CA CYS A 99 -12.03 -2.53 0.14
C CYS A 99 -12.03 -2.42 1.66
N HIS A 100 -10.89 -2.71 2.28
CA HIS A 100 -10.69 -2.63 3.72
C HIS A 100 -9.47 -1.78 4.01
N LEU A 101 -9.72 -0.62 4.63
CA LEU A 101 -8.72 0.38 4.99
C LEU A 101 -8.69 0.58 6.50
N PHE A 102 -7.66 1.27 6.98
CA PHE A 102 -7.52 1.64 8.39
C PHE A 102 -7.19 3.12 8.52
N THR A 103 -7.60 3.77 9.59
CA THR A 103 -7.14 5.14 9.93
C THR A 103 -6.12 5.12 11.05
N THR A 104 -5.15 6.03 11.00
CA THR A 104 -4.30 6.37 12.14
C THR A 104 -5.10 7.02 13.28
N HIS A 105 -4.49 7.19 14.44
CA HIS A 105 -5.07 7.96 15.56
C HIS A 105 -5.47 9.40 15.19
N ASN A 106 -4.89 9.97 14.13
CA ASN A 106 -5.20 11.31 13.62
C ASN A 106 -6.11 11.28 12.38
N TYR A 107 -6.83 10.18 12.15
CA TYR A 107 -7.82 10.00 11.07
C TYR A 107 -7.24 10.10 9.65
N VAL A 108 -5.94 9.86 9.49
CA VAL A 108 -5.31 9.71 8.17
C VAL A 108 -5.39 8.25 7.77
N LEU A 109 -5.84 7.93 6.57
CA LEU A 109 -5.81 6.54 6.10
C LEU A 109 -4.38 6.00 6.02
N HIS A 110 -4.18 4.81 6.57
CA HIS A 110 -3.02 3.96 6.33
C HIS A 110 -2.94 3.60 4.85
N ASN A 111 -1.74 3.66 4.29
CA ASN A 111 -1.46 3.12 2.96
C ASN A 111 -0.34 2.06 2.99
N ASP A 112 0.29 1.87 4.14
CA ASP A 112 1.28 0.85 4.46
C ASP A 112 0.65 -0.52 4.76
N PHE A 113 -0.62 -0.58 5.17
CA PHE A 113 -1.40 -1.82 5.25
C PHE A 113 -2.88 -1.60 4.89
N PHE A 114 -3.35 -2.32 3.88
CA PHE A 114 -4.76 -2.29 3.44
C PHE A 114 -5.08 -3.47 2.52
N GLY A 115 -6.38 -3.74 2.31
CA GLY A 115 -6.85 -4.78 1.41
C GLY A 115 -7.90 -4.29 0.43
N ALA A 116 -7.95 -4.87 -0.77
CA ALA A 116 -9.04 -4.64 -1.72
C ALA A 116 -9.20 -5.80 -2.70
N ALA A 117 -10.38 -5.89 -3.30
CA ALA A 117 -10.63 -6.73 -4.47
C ALA A 117 -9.90 -6.17 -5.71
N PRO A 118 -9.55 -7.03 -6.68
CA PRO A 118 -9.04 -6.58 -7.98
C PRO A 118 -9.96 -5.53 -8.60
N SER A 119 -9.36 -4.52 -9.24
CA SER A 119 -10.07 -3.42 -9.92
C SER A 119 -11.02 -2.59 -9.02
N ASN A 120 -10.83 -2.60 -7.70
CA ASN A 120 -11.63 -1.78 -6.81
C ASN A 120 -11.49 -0.28 -7.16
N GLY A 121 -12.63 0.40 -7.29
CA GLY A 121 -12.69 1.78 -7.79
C GLY A 121 -11.95 2.82 -6.92
N ILE A 122 -11.83 2.60 -5.60
CA ILE A 122 -11.08 3.49 -4.71
C ILE A 122 -9.58 3.35 -4.99
N VAL A 123 -9.08 2.11 -5.04
CA VAL A 123 -7.65 1.84 -5.31
C VAL A 123 -7.27 2.30 -6.71
N SER A 124 -8.11 2.02 -7.72
CA SER A 124 -7.88 2.50 -9.09
C SER A 124 -7.84 4.02 -9.20
N ASN A 125 -8.72 4.72 -8.47
CA ASN A 125 -8.69 6.18 -8.43
C ASN A 125 -7.42 6.70 -7.75
N GLY A 126 -7.00 6.05 -6.65
CA GLY A 126 -5.73 6.34 -5.97
C GLY A 126 -4.53 6.16 -6.90
N ALA A 127 -4.45 5.05 -7.62
CA ALA A 127 -3.38 4.74 -8.59
C ALA A 127 -3.28 5.82 -9.68
N MET A 128 -4.42 6.21 -10.27
CA MET A 128 -4.47 7.25 -11.29
C MET A 128 -4.00 8.61 -10.75
N MET A 129 -4.41 8.98 -9.54
CA MET A 129 -3.95 10.23 -8.92
C MET A 129 -2.47 10.22 -8.59
N ALA A 130 -1.95 9.11 -8.07
CA ALA A 130 -0.52 8.96 -7.78
C ALA A 130 0.31 9.09 -9.07
N LEU A 131 -0.17 8.50 -10.17
CA LEU A 131 0.43 8.63 -11.49
C LEU A 131 0.44 10.09 -11.98
N ILE A 132 -0.72 10.76 -11.98
CA ILE A 132 -0.84 12.16 -12.42
C ILE A 132 0.05 13.08 -11.57
N ASN A 133 0.03 12.92 -10.25
CA ASN A 133 0.88 13.69 -9.35
C ASN A 133 2.37 13.49 -9.64
N THR A 134 2.76 12.29 -10.08
CA THR A 134 4.15 11.99 -10.44
C THR A 134 4.60 12.78 -11.66
N PHE A 135 3.71 13.03 -12.61
CA PHE A 135 4.00 13.84 -13.80
C PHE A 135 3.88 15.34 -13.57
N GLU A 136 2.75 15.79 -13.05
CA GLU A 136 2.38 17.21 -12.99
C GLU A 136 3.03 17.93 -11.80
N HIS A 137 3.39 17.18 -10.75
CA HIS A 137 3.82 17.73 -9.47
C HIS A 137 5.09 17.03 -8.97
N CYS A 138 6.13 17.04 -9.79
CA CYS A 138 7.37 16.29 -9.52
C CYS A 138 7.98 16.60 -8.14
N GLY A 139 7.89 17.84 -7.65
CA GLY A 139 8.39 18.33 -6.36
C GLY A 139 7.43 18.22 -5.19
N LEU A 140 6.24 17.63 -5.36
CA LEU A 140 5.26 17.49 -4.29
C LEU A 140 5.78 16.55 -3.19
N TYR A 141 5.46 16.90 -1.94
CA TYR A 141 5.78 16.08 -0.77
C TYR A 141 5.22 14.66 -0.92
N ILE A 142 6.01 13.63 -0.60
CA ILE A 142 5.71 12.22 -0.90
C ILE A 142 4.32 11.81 -0.40
N ALA A 143 3.95 12.14 0.84
CA ALA A 143 2.63 11.82 1.40
C ALA A 143 1.46 12.40 0.59
N PHE A 144 1.67 13.54 -0.08
CA PHE A 144 0.70 14.20 -0.94
C PHE A 144 0.71 13.69 -2.38
N LYS A 145 1.90 13.29 -2.86
CA LYS A 145 2.16 12.85 -4.23
C LYS A 145 1.68 11.42 -4.46
N THR A 146 2.27 10.45 -3.76
CA THR A 146 2.04 9.01 -3.93
C THR A 146 1.53 8.35 -2.64
N GLY A 147 1.81 8.96 -1.49
CA GLY A 147 1.53 8.40 -0.18
C GLY A 147 0.06 8.50 0.29
N PRO A 148 -0.20 8.48 1.61
CA PRO A 148 -1.54 8.30 2.18
C PRO A 148 -2.65 9.18 1.60
N SER A 149 -2.32 10.40 1.19
CA SER A 149 -3.32 11.35 0.70
C SER A 149 -4.04 10.88 -0.56
N VAL A 150 -3.44 10.02 -1.38
CA VAL A 150 -4.09 9.55 -2.62
C VAL A 150 -5.29 8.66 -2.28
N LEU A 151 -5.18 7.79 -1.28
CA LEU A 151 -6.31 6.99 -0.79
C LEU A 151 -7.34 7.87 -0.07
N ASN A 152 -6.91 8.83 0.75
CA ASN A 152 -7.81 9.78 1.42
C ASN A 152 -8.68 10.55 0.42
N ARG A 153 -8.08 11.07 -0.66
CA ARG A 153 -8.80 11.75 -1.74
C ARG A 153 -9.70 10.79 -2.52
N ALA A 154 -9.27 9.55 -2.75
CA ALA A 154 -10.04 8.56 -3.48
C ALA A 154 -11.33 8.17 -2.72
N VAL A 155 -11.21 7.89 -1.42
CA VAL A 155 -12.35 7.62 -0.53
C VAL A 155 -13.28 8.84 -0.48
N SER A 156 -12.73 10.04 -0.27
CA SER A 156 -13.53 11.28 -0.22
C SER A 156 -14.35 11.48 -1.51
N ARG A 157 -13.72 11.23 -2.67
CA ARG A 157 -14.38 11.30 -3.98
C ARG A 157 -15.45 10.23 -4.15
N ALA A 158 -15.18 9.00 -3.70
CA ALA A 158 -16.15 7.90 -3.77
C ALA A 158 -17.40 8.21 -2.92
N ILE A 159 -17.22 8.70 -1.69
CA ILE A 159 -18.31 9.13 -0.81
C ILE A 159 -19.11 10.28 -1.46
N TYR A 160 -18.42 11.32 -1.95
CA TYR A 160 -19.08 12.43 -2.61
C TYR A 160 -19.93 11.97 -3.80
N ASN A 161 -19.38 11.11 -4.66
CA ASN A 161 -20.09 10.58 -5.82
C ASN A 161 -21.30 9.73 -5.44
N ALA A 162 -21.19 8.89 -4.40
CA ALA A 162 -22.30 8.10 -3.88
C ALA A 162 -23.45 9.00 -3.42
N LEU A 163 -23.13 10.05 -2.67
CA LEU A 163 -24.10 11.04 -2.20
C LEU A 163 -24.76 11.81 -3.35
N GLN A 164 -24.00 12.25 -4.36
CA GLN A 164 -24.56 13.00 -5.50
C GLN A 164 -25.41 12.11 -6.41
N SER A 165 -24.94 10.91 -6.71
CA SER A 165 -25.59 10.00 -7.66
C SER A 165 -26.71 9.16 -7.05
N HIS A 166 -26.93 9.23 -5.74
CA HIS A 166 -27.87 8.39 -4.99
C HIS A 166 -27.63 6.89 -5.22
N ARG A 167 -26.37 6.52 -5.46
CA ARG A 167 -25.93 5.12 -5.61
C ARG A 167 -25.19 4.69 -4.35
N PRO A 168 -25.29 3.42 -3.95
CA PRO A 168 -24.53 2.92 -2.83
C PRO A 168 -23.02 3.06 -3.10
N LEU A 169 -22.27 3.34 -2.03
CA LEU A 169 -20.81 3.22 -2.04
C LEU A 169 -20.44 1.75 -2.32
N CYS A 170 -19.23 1.51 -2.86
CA CYS A 170 -18.69 0.14 -2.92
C CYS A 170 -18.65 -0.47 -1.51
N ASP A 171 -18.50 -1.80 -1.42
CA ASP A 171 -18.42 -2.49 -0.13
C ASP A 171 -17.09 -2.14 0.57
N LEU A 172 -17.07 -0.99 1.23
CA LEU A 172 -15.93 -0.35 1.88
C LEU A 172 -16.06 -0.50 3.40
N GLN A 173 -14.99 -0.96 4.03
CA GLN A 173 -14.78 -0.90 5.46
C GLN A 173 -13.55 -0.04 5.76
N ILE A 174 -13.70 0.84 6.75
CA ILE A 174 -12.61 1.64 7.30
C ILE A 174 -12.64 1.40 8.80
N ASP A 175 -11.65 0.67 9.31
CA ASP A 175 -11.49 0.49 10.74
C ASP A 175 -10.50 1.53 11.30
N ASP A 176 -10.40 1.61 12.62
CA ASP A 176 -9.49 2.54 13.30
C ASP A 176 -8.11 1.92 13.57
N GLN A 177 -7.25 2.70 14.25
CA GLN A 177 -5.91 2.28 14.61
C GLN A 177 -5.93 1.08 15.58
N HIS A 178 -6.95 0.96 16.44
CA HIS A 178 -7.02 -0.18 17.36
C HIS A 178 -7.17 -1.48 16.57
N GLN A 179 -8.06 -1.52 15.57
CA GLN A 179 -8.23 -2.69 14.72
C GLN A 179 -7.02 -2.98 13.82
N PHE A 180 -6.33 -1.93 13.36
CA PHE A 180 -5.03 -2.08 12.71
C PHE A 180 -4.05 -2.80 13.65
N ASP A 181 -3.92 -2.31 14.88
CA ASP A 181 -3.01 -2.82 15.89
C ASP A 181 -3.38 -4.22 16.38
N GLU A 182 -4.61 -4.71 16.17
CA GLU A 182 -4.97 -6.11 16.44
C GLU A 182 -4.32 -7.08 15.46
N THR A 183 -4.00 -6.63 14.23
CA THR A 183 -3.50 -7.49 13.16
C THR A 183 -2.04 -7.26 12.84
N VAL A 184 -1.63 -6.00 12.85
CA VAL A 184 -0.31 -5.55 12.42
C VAL A 184 0.40 -4.86 13.58
N GLU A 185 1.71 -4.98 13.61
CA GLU A 185 2.57 -4.28 14.55
C GLU A 185 3.73 -3.60 13.83
N GLU A 186 4.06 -2.41 14.32
CA GLU A 186 5.35 -1.79 14.06
C GLU A 186 6.42 -2.44 14.94
N TYR A 187 7.62 -2.60 14.41
CA TYR A 187 8.78 -3.04 15.17
C TYR A 187 9.95 -2.09 14.93
N GLU A 188 10.92 -2.12 15.84
CA GLU A 188 12.07 -1.23 15.75
C GLU A 188 12.89 -1.54 14.50
N VAL A 189 13.04 -0.54 13.64
CA VAL A 189 13.83 -0.61 12.41
C VAL A 189 14.91 0.46 12.42
N THR A 190 16.17 0.03 12.39
CA THR A 190 17.32 0.90 12.65
C THR A 190 17.55 1.91 11.52
N TYR A 191 17.11 1.58 10.31
CA TYR A 191 17.24 2.44 9.13
C TYR A 191 16.42 3.74 9.25
N LYS A 192 15.31 3.76 10.00
CA LYS A 192 14.53 4.99 10.24
C LYS A 192 15.25 5.98 11.16
N ILE A 193 16.18 5.50 11.98
CA ILE A 193 16.94 6.31 12.94
C ILE A 193 18.17 6.95 12.26
N HIS A 194 18.80 6.23 11.33
CA HIS A 194 20.09 6.63 10.72
C HIS A 194 19.99 7.00 9.23
N GLY A 195 18.87 6.74 8.58
CA GLY A 195 18.65 6.99 7.15
C GLY A 195 17.91 8.31 6.88
N ALA A 196 17.93 8.73 5.61
CA ALA A 196 17.06 9.80 5.13
C ALA A 196 15.61 9.33 5.21
N SER A 197 14.88 9.77 6.24
CA SER A 197 13.44 9.56 6.33
C SER A 197 12.74 10.19 5.12
N TRP A 198 11.65 9.57 4.65
CA TRP A 198 10.83 10.14 3.58
C TRP A 198 10.22 11.51 3.94
N HIS A 199 10.24 11.89 5.24
CA HIS A 199 9.87 13.23 5.69
C HIS A 199 10.80 14.35 5.16
N SER A 200 12.04 14.03 4.79
CA SER A 200 13.02 15.01 4.30
C SER A 200 13.27 14.97 2.79
N ALA A 201 12.47 14.20 2.04
CA ALA A 201 12.61 13.97 0.60
C ALA A 201 11.63 14.79 -0.26
#